data_AF-S8C0R7-F1
#
_entry.id   AF-S8C0R7-F1
#
_cell.length_a   1.000
_cell.length_b   1.000
_cell.length_c   1.000
_cell.angle_alpha   90.00
_cell.angle_beta   90.00
_cell.angle_gamma   90.00
#
_symmetry.space_group_name_H-M   'P 1'
#
loop_
_entity.id
_entity.type
_entity.pdbx_description
1 polymer ?
#
loop_
_entity_poly.entity_id
_entity_poly.type
_entity_poly.pdbx_seq_one_letter_code
_entity_poly.pdbx_strand_id
1 'polypeptide(L)'
;IAPLCDGPLDKRKQVAYESLSWRAANRGSTQINKPDAERYIDLLRAIYIPKGAQLEAAAGGSGSSETTTTTTVELPEFSAMFDDRERGFGILSSLAKLETGDRIRHGRQVCAACRYPIIGSRFREAKWHFSLCSQCYSEGRVPSSAYKQEEEEYTFKEYANETAAMKDKCLWFGSKSSK
;
A
#
# COMPACT_ATOMS: atom_id res chain seq x y z
N ILE A 1 -8.58 1.32 6.06
CA ILE A 1 -7.18 1.07 5.67
C ILE A 1 -7.13 -0.32 5.06
N ALA A 2 -7.47 -0.50 3.77
CA ALA A 2 -7.67 -1.85 3.22
C ALA A 2 -7.45 -2.10 1.72
N PRO A 3 -7.36 -1.14 0.77
CA PRO A 3 -7.10 -1.56 -0.62
C PRO A 3 -5.66 -2.06 -0.83
N LEU A 4 -4.79 -1.82 0.16
CA LEU A 4 -3.37 -2.15 0.16
C LEU A 4 -3.03 -3.54 0.70
N CYS A 5 -4.03 -4.32 1.12
CA CYS A 5 -3.79 -5.69 1.53
C CYS A 5 -3.38 -6.53 0.31
N ASP A 6 -2.44 -7.46 0.48
CA ASP A 6 -2.11 -8.41 -0.58
C ASP A 6 -3.29 -9.37 -0.84
N GLY A 7 -3.39 -9.89 -2.07
CA GLY A 7 -4.34 -10.90 -2.48
C GLY A 7 -5.22 -10.49 -3.66
N PRO A 8 -6.15 -11.37 -4.06
CA PRO A 8 -7.15 -11.10 -5.10
C PRO A 8 -7.96 -9.85 -4.80
N LEU A 9 -8.31 -9.09 -5.84
CA LEU A 9 -9.00 -7.80 -5.70
C LEU A 9 -10.31 -7.92 -4.91
N ASP A 10 -11.08 -8.97 -5.14
CA ASP A 10 -12.35 -9.19 -4.45
C ASP A 10 -12.15 -9.37 -2.94
N LYS A 11 -11.09 -10.08 -2.53
CA LYS A 11 -10.74 -10.22 -1.11
C LYS A 11 -10.36 -8.87 -0.49
N ARG A 12 -9.67 -8.00 -1.23
CA ARG A 12 -9.31 -6.66 -0.74
C ARG A 12 -10.56 -5.79 -0.51
N LYS A 13 -11.52 -5.84 -1.44
CA LYS A 13 -12.82 -5.15 -1.30
C LYS A 13 -13.62 -5.70 -0.13
N GLN A 14 -13.65 -7.03 0.03
CA GLN A 14 -14.30 -7.68 1.17
C GLN A 14 -13.68 -7.26 2.50
N VAL A 15 -12.35 -7.28 2.64
CA VAL A 15 -11.66 -6.83 3.86
C VAL A 15 -11.95 -5.35 4.16
N ALA A 16 -12.02 -4.50 3.12
CA ALA A 16 -12.41 -3.10 3.29
C ALA A 16 -13.84 -2.97 3.83
N TYR A 17 -14.79 -3.73 3.26
CA TYR A 17 -16.18 -3.78 3.69
C TYR A 17 -16.31 -4.28 5.14
N GLU A 18 -15.68 -5.39 5.48
CA GLU A 18 -15.71 -5.97 6.82
C GLU A 18 -15.12 -4.99 7.85
N SER A 19 -14.04 -4.29 7.50
CA SER A 19 -13.43 -3.27 8.37
C SER A 19 -14.34 -2.08 8.65
N LEU A 20 -15.12 -1.64 7.65
CA LEU A 20 -16.09 -0.57 7.80
C LEU A 20 -17.33 -1.05 8.58
N SER A 21 -17.78 -2.27 8.31
CA SER A 21 -18.90 -2.90 9.01
C SER A 21 -18.57 -3.12 10.49
N TRP A 22 -17.34 -3.50 10.83
CA TRP A 22 -16.87 -3.59 12.22
C TRP A 22 -16.96 -2.25 12.95
N ARG A 23 -16.63 -1.14 12.27
CA ARG A 23 -16.78 0.22 12.84
C ARG A 23 -18.25 0.57 13.05
N ALA A 24 -19.14 0.15 12.15
CA ALA A 24 -20.57 0.31 12.29
C ALA A 24 -21.14 -0.56 13.43
N ALA A 25 -20.61 -1.78 13.63
CA ALA A 25 -21.01 -2.69 14.71
C ALA A 25 -20.70 -2.12 16.09
N ASN A 26 -19.56 -1.45 16.24
CA ASN A 26 -19.23 -0.69 17.45
C ASN A 26 -20.19 0.49 17.72
N ARG A 27 -21.00 0.89 16.72
CA ARG A 27 -22.05 1.91 16.82
C ARG A 27 -23.46 1.30 16.85
N GLY A 28 -23.58 -0.03 16.94
CA GLY A 28 -24.85 -0.75 17.02
C GLY A 28 -25.48 -1.14 15.68
N SER A 29 -24.76 -1.04 14.55
CA SER A 29 -25.25 -1.43 13.22
C SER A 29 -24.44 -2.58 12.62
N THR A 30 -25.07 -3.57 11.99
CA THR A 30 -24.37 -4.67 11.30
C THR A 30 -23.95 -4.33 9.87
N GLN A 31 -24.41 -3.20 9.33
CA GLN A 31 -24.18 -2.77 7.95
C GLN A 31 -23.61 -1.36 7.90
N ILE A 32 -22.86 -1.06 6.83
CA ILE A 32 -22.28 0.27 6.59
C ILE A 32 -23.39 1.19 6.09
N ASN A 33 -23.43 2.43 6.57
CA ASN A 33 -24.33 3.44 6.02
C ASN A 33 -23.74 4.00 4.72
N LYS A 34 -24.59 4.31 3.74
CA LYS A 34 -24.15 4.87 2.44
C LYS A 34 -23.18 6.07 2.55
N PRO A 35 -23.41 7.07 3.42
CA PRO A 35 -22.47 8.19 3.56
C PRO A 35 -21.08 7.78 4.05
N ASP A 36 -20.98 6.73 4.88
CA ASP A 36 -19.69 6.23 5.37
C ASP A 36 -18.93 5.49 4.25
N ALA A 37 -19.65 4.78 3.37
CA ALA A 37 -19.07 4.14 2.19
C ALA A 37 -18.56 5.18 1.16
N GLU A 38 -19.35 6.23 0.88
CA GLU A 38 -18.96 7.33 0.00
C GLU A 38 -17.73 8.07 0.54
N ARG A 39 -17.75 8.46 1.82
CA ARG A 39 -16.60 9.10 2.48
C ARG A 39 -15.34 8.24 2.41
N TYR A 40 -15.47 6.92 2.56
CA TYR A 40 -14.33 6.02 2.44
C TYR A 40 -13.73 6.03 1.04
N ILE A 41 -14.56 6.02 -0.01
CA ILE A 41 -14.11 6.11 -1.41
C ILE A 41 -13.44 7.45 -1.70
N ASP A 42 -14.03 8.55 -1.22
CA ASP A 42 -13.47 9.89 -1.38
C ASP A 42 -12.07 10.01 -0.76
N LEU A 43 -11.88 9.45 0.43
CA LEU A 43 -10.57 9.41 1.08
C LEU A 43 -9.55 8.63 0.24
N LEU A 44 -9.94 7.51 -0.37
CA LEU A 44 -9.05 6.76 -1.26
C LEU A 44 -8.70 7.59 -2.50
N ARG A 45 -9.68 8.22 -3.15
CA ARG A 45 -9.42 9.09 -4.30
C ARG A 45 -8.44 10.21 -3.96
N ALA A 46 -8.61 10.85 -2.80
CA ALA A 46 -7.74 11.92 -2.33
C ALA A 46 -6.28 11.48 -2.13
N ILE A 47 -6.05 10.21 -1.78
CA ILE A 47 -4.71 9.65 -1.55
C ILE A 47 -4.01 9.29 -2.88
N TYR A 48 -4.74 8.68 -3.82
CA TYR A 48 -4.12 8.06 -5.00
C TYR A 48 -4.28 8.84 -6.30
N ILE A 49 -5.24 9.77 -6.38
CA ILE A 49 -5.49 10.57 -7.59
C ILE A 49 -4.89 11.97 -7.36
N PRO A 50 -3.85 12.36 -8.11
CA PRO A 50 -3.22 13.67 -7.95
C PRO A 50 -4.20 14.83 -8.11
N LYS A 51 -4.01 15.90 -7.34
CA LYS A 51 -4.89 17.09 -7.34
C LYS A 51 -5.07 17.75 -8.71
N GLY A 52 -4.10 17.62 -9.62
CA GLY A 52 -4.21 18.12 -10.99
C GLY A 52 -5.31 17.44 -11.82
N ALA A 53 -5.66 16.19 -11.51
CA ALA A 53 -6.78 15.47 -12.12
C ALA A 53 -8.12 15.69 -11.37
N GLN A 54 -8.07 16.27 -10.16
CA GLN A 54 -9.28 16.58 -9.37
C GLN A 54 -9.99 17.85 -9.83
N LEU A 55 -9.30 18.76 -10.54
CA LEU A 55 -9.90 19.98 -11.09
C LEU A 55 -10.91 19.68 -12.19
N GLU A 56 -10.69 18.65 -13.01
CA GLU A 56 -11.65 18.16 -14.01
C GLU A 56 -12.84 17.41 -13.38
N ALA A 57 -12.63 16.75 -12.23
CA ALA A 57 -13.70 16.08 -11.48
C ALA A 57 -14.51 17.04 -10.58
N ALA A 58 -13.96 18.21 -10.23
CA ALA A 58 -14.62 19.23 -9.44
C ALA A 58 -15.73 19.97 -10.22
N ALA A 59 -15.74 19.88 -11.56
CA ALA A 59 -16.87 20.33 -12.38
C ALA A 59 -18.11 19.42 -12.24
N GLY A 60 -17.95 18.22 -11.69
CA GLY A 60 -19.02 17.31 -11.30
C GLY A 60 -19.23 17.25 -9.80
N GLY A 61 -18.91 18.34 -9.07
CA GLY A 61 -19.10 18.46 -7.64
C GLY A 61 -20.46 17.90 -7.24
N SER A 62 -20.44 16.73 -6.59
CA SER A 62 -21.58 16.22 -5.88
C SER A 62 -21.95 17.30 -4.89
N GLY A 63 -23.02 18.04 -5.21
CA GLY A 63 -23.73 18.82 -4.21
C GLY A 63 -23.89 17.90 -3.02
N SER A 64 -23.50 18.39 -1.85
CA SER A 64 -23.91 17.81 -0.59
C SER A 64 -25.44 17.87 -0.54
N SER A 65 -26.10 16.92 -1.21
CA SER A 65 -27.49 16.65 -0.94
C SER A 65 -27.47 15.85 0.34
N GLU A 66 -27.56 16.60 1.42
CA GLU A 66 -27.98 16.21 2.74
C GLU A 66 -29.38 15.57 2.64
N THR A 67 -29.46 14.41 1.98
CA THR A 67 -30.61 13.53 2.00
C THR A 67 -30.25 12.40 2.93
N THR A 68 -30.61 12.65 4.18
CA THR A 68 -30.76 11.73 5.31
C THR A 68 -31.64 10.53 4.95
N THR A 69 -31.20 9.72 3.99
CA THR A 69 -31.72 8.37 3.80
C THR A 69 -30.70 7.44 4.44
N THR A 70 -31.07 6.85 5.58
CA THR A 70 -30.33 5.79 6.28
C THR A 70 -30.38 4.50 5.46
N THR A 71 -29.89 4.57 4.23
CA THR A 71 -29.76 3.43 3.34
C THR A 71 -28.46 2.73 3.71
N THR A 72 -28.57 1.50 4.15
CA THR A 72 -27.43 0.62 4.41
C THR A 72 -26.89 0.09 3.09
N VAL A 73 -25.59 -0.22 3.05
CA VAL A 73 -24.90 -0.71 1.86
C VAL A 73 -24.42 -2.14 2.11
N GLU A 74 -24.82 -3.04 1.22
CA GLU A 74 -24.36 -4.44 1.22
C GLU A 74 -23.05 -4.61 0.44
N LEU A 75 -22.37 -5.75 0.63
CA LEU A 75 -21.07 -6.02 -0.01
C LEU A 75 -21.09 -5.92 -1.56
N PRO A 76 -22.13 -6.42 -2.29
CA PRO A 76 -22.17 -6.29 -3.74
C PRO A 76 -22.30 -4.83 -4.19
N GLU A 77 -23.14 -4.05 -3.50
CA GLU A 77 -23.32 -2.62 -3.77
C GLU A 77 -22.04 -1.84 -3.46
N PHE A 78 -21.41 -2.10 -2.31
CA PHE A 78 -20.11 -1.52 -1.95
C PHE A 78 -19.04 -1.83 -3.00
N SER A 79 -19.00 -3.06 -3.51
CA SER A 79 -18.04 -3.46 -4.55
C SER A 79 -18.30 -2.72 -5.87
N ALA A 80 -19.56 -2.52 -6.24
CA ALA A 80 -19.93 -1.73 -7.42
C ALA A 80 -19.55 -0.25 -7.26
N MET A 81 -19.81 0.36 -6.08
CA MET A 81 -19.35 1.71 -5.76
C MET A 81 -17.82 1.83 -5.87
N PHE A 82 -17.10 0.78 -5.46
CA PHE A 82 -15.65 0.75 -5.51
C PHE A 82 -15.10 0.74 -6.95
N ASP A 83 -15.75 -0.02 -7.84
CA ASP A 83 -15.37 -0.20 -9.25
C ASP A 83 -15.85 0.92 -10.18
N ASP A 84 -16.77 1.78 -9.73
CA ASP A 84 -17.23 2.94 -10.49
C ASP A 84 -16.03 3.83 -10.88
N ARG A 85 -15.92 4.12 -12.18
CA ARG A 85 -14.79 4.88 -12.74
C ARG A 85 -14.90 6.38 -12.52
N GLU A 86 -16.11 6.90 -12.43
CA GLU A 86 -16.37 8.33 -12.34
C GLU A 86 -16.43 8.77 -10.87
N ARG A 87 -17.22 8.05 -10.08
CA ARG A 87 -17.56 8.36 -8.68
C ARG A 87 -16.86 7.44 -7.69
N GLY A 88 -16.42 6.27 -8.12
CA GLY A 88 -15.76 5.26 -7.30
C GLY A 88 -14.24 5.43 -7.19
N PHE A 89 -13.55 4.39 -6.72
CA PHE A 89 -12.08 4.40 -6.72
C PHE A 89 -11.54 4.05 -8.09
N GLY A 90 -12.13 3.06 -8.78
CA GLY A 90 -11.94 2.76 -10.21
C GLY A 90 -10.53 2.35 -10.68
N ILE A 91 -9.49 2.58 -9.86
CA ILE A 91 -8.07 2.40 -10.22
C ILE A 91 -7.43 1.16 -9.59
N LEU A 92 -8.19 0.38 -8.83
CA LEU A 92 -7.63 -0.75 -8.06
C LEU A 92 -6.95 -1.80 -8.95
N SER A 93 -7.49 -2.04 -10.14
CA SER A 93 -6.89 -2.96 -11.12
C SER A 93 -5.54 -2.46 -11.63
N SER A 94 -5.41 -1.14 -11.85
CA SER A 94 -4.15 -0.50 -12.21
C SER A 94 -3.14 -0.58 -11.08
N LEU A 95 -3.56 -0.33 -9.84
CA LEU A 95 -2.70 -0.46 -8.66
C LEU A 95 -2.19 -1.90 -8.50
N ALA A 96 -3.05 -2.91 -8.64
CA ALA A 96 -2.63 -4.30 -8.53
C ALA A 96 -1.62 -4.72 -9.61
N LYS A 97 -1.72 -4.17 -10.83
CA LYS A 97 -0.72 -4.39 -11.89
C LYS A 97 0.64 -3.78 -11.52
N LEU A 98 0.64 -2.55 -10.99
CA LEU A 98 1.86 -1.88 -10.52
C LEU A 98 2.50 -2.64 -9.35
N GLU A 99 1.71 -3.04 -8.35
CA GLU A 99 2.19 -3.86 -7.22
C GLU A 99 2.80 -5.19 -7.67
N THR A 100 2.19 -5.85 -8.67
CA THR A 100 2.72 -7.10 -9.23
C THR A 100 4.07 -6.88 -9.88
N GLY A 101 4.20 -5.83 -10.70
CA GLY A 101 5.48 -5.45 -11.31
C GLY A 101 6.57 -5.19 -10.26
N ASP A 102 6.25 -4.43 -9.22
CA ASP A 102 7.16 -4.11 -8.13
C ASP A 102 7.63 -5.35 -7.36
N ARG A 103 6.71 -6.28 -7.06
CA ARG A 103 7.06 -7.54 -6.40
C ARG A 103 7.98 -8.40 -7.23
N ILE A 104 7.80 -8.41 -8.55
CA ILE A 104 8.71 -9.10 -9.47
C ILE A 104 10.08 -8.42 -9.46
N ARG A 105 10.14 -7.08 -9.52
CA ARG A 105 11.41 -6.33 -9.53
C ARG A 105 12.26 -6.57 -8.28
N HIS A 106 11.65 -6.73 -7.12
CA HIS A 106 12.37 -6.87 -5.85
C HIS A 106 12.31 -8.27 -5.25
N GLY A 107 11.95 -9.32 -5.99
CA GLY A 107 11.96 -10.68 -5.45
C GLY A 107 11.06 -10.88 -4.23
N ARG A 108 9.93 -10.16 -4.16
CA ARG A 108 8.99 -10.15 -3.02
C ARG A 108 9.61 -9.74 -1.66
N GLN A 109 10.67 -8.94 -1.67
CA GLN A 109 11.28 -8.44 -0.43
C GLN A 109 10.34 -7.50 0.33
N VAL A 110 10.36 -7.59 1.66
CA VAL A 110 9.57 -6.76 2.57
C VAL A 110 10.49 -5.85 3.38
N CYS A 111 9.97 -4.67 3.73
CA CYS A 111 10.67 -3.72 4.59
C CYS A 111 10.77 -4.30 5.99
N ALA A 112 11.98 -4.37 6.54
CA ALA A 112 12.21 -4.94 7.87
C ALA A 112 11.59 -4.08 9.00
N ALA A 113 11.42 -2.77 8.77
CA ALA A 113 10.83 -1.85 9.74
C ALA A 113 9.29 -1.85 9.71
N CYS A 114 8.66 -1.57 8.56
CA CYS A 114 7.20 -1.45 8.46
C CYS A 114 6.49 -2.74 8.01
N ARG A 115 7.24 -3.79 7.65
CA ARG A 115 6.74 -5.10 7.17
C ARG A 115 5.93 -5.06 5.87
N TYR A 116 5.81 -3.91 5.22
CA TYR A 116 5.19 -3.81 3.90
C TYR A 116 6.13 -4.28 2.78
N PRO A 117 5.59 -4.83 1.68
CA PRO A 117 6.37 -5.08 0.46
C PRO A 117 7.13 -3.82 0.01
N ILE A 118 8.38 -4.00 -0.41
CA ILE A 118 9.18 -2.88 -0.92
C ILE A 118 8.74 -2.58 -2.36
N ILE A 119 8.24 -1.37 -2.55
CA ILE A 119 7.81 -0.79 -3.82
C ILE A 119 8.81 0.32 -4.16
N GLY A 120 9.31 0.36 -5.40
CA GLY A 120 10.38 1.27 -5.82
C GLY A 120 11.74 0.98 -5.18
N SER A 121 12.53 2.02 -4.87
CA SER A 121 13.91 1.85 -4.38
C SER A 121 14.00 0.99 -3.11
N ARG A 122 14.96 0.05 -3.12
CA ARG A 122 15.26 -0.82 -1.99
C ARG A 122 16.61 -0.47 -1.39
N PHE A 123 16.64 -0.16 -0.10
CA PHE A 123 17.86 0.12 0.64
C PHE A 123 18.24 -1.09 1.47
N ARG A 124 19.31 -1.80 1.09
CA ARG A 124 19.80 -2.96 1.82
C ARG A 124 21.00 -2.56 2.67
N GLU A 125 20.93 -2.87 3.95
CA GLU A 125 22.00 -2.62 4.88
C GLU A 125 23.20 -3.57 4.60
N ALA A 126 24.41 -3.06 4.74
CA ALA A 126 25.63 -3.73 4.32
C ALA A 126 26.01 -4.95 5.18
N LYS A 127 25.80 -4.91 6.49
CA LYS A 127 26.27 -5.91 7.46
C LYS A 127 25.23 -6.99 7.79
N TRP A 128 24.08 -6.58 8.28
CA TRP A 128 22.92 -7.37 8.68
C TRP A 128 21.95 -7.65 7.54
N HIS A 129 22.15 -7.00 6.39
CA HIS A 129 21.48 -7.36 5.14
C HIS A 129 19.95 -7.21 5.13
N PHE A 130 19.38 -6.56 6.14
CA PHE A 130 17.96 -6.21 6.13
C PHE A 130 17.69 -5.14 5.07
N SER A 131 16.45 -5.11 4.58
CA SER A 131 16.04 -4.14 3.55
C SER A 131 15.00 -3.17 4.11
N LEU A 132 15.12 -1.91 3.74
CA LEU A 132 14.14 -0.86 4.01
C LEU A 132 13.54 -0.35 2.71
N CYS A 133 12.26 0.06 2.77
CA CYS A 133 11.70 0.90 1.73
C CYS A 133 12.22 2.33 1.86
N SER A 134 12.08 3.12 0.80
CA SER A 134 12.50 4.53 0.75
C SER A 134 11.99 5.34 1.93
N GLN A 135 10.71 5.21 2.29
CA GLN A 135 10.10 5.96 3.38
C GLN A 135 10.74 5.62 4.74
N CYS A 136 10.94 4.33 5.04
CA CYS A 136 11.55 3.93 6.31
C CYS A 136 13.02 4.36 6.36
N TYR A 137 13.73 4.27 5.24
CA TYR A 137 15.11 4.75 5.14
C TYR A 137 15.21 6.27 5.38
N SER A 138 14.40 7.08 4.70
CA SER A 138 14.41 8.55 4.84
C SER A 138 14.03 9.05 6.23
N GLU A 139 13.21 8.29 6.95
CA GLU A 139 12.80 8.59 8.32
C GLU A 139 13.75 8.01 9.38
N GLY A 140 14.83 7.32 8.98
CA GLY A 140 15.75 6.67 9.90
C GLY A 140 15.11 5.50 10.68
N ARG A 141 14.01 4.94 10.18
CA ARG A 141 13.34 3.80 10.81
C ARG A 141 14.09 2.51 10.52
N VAL A 142 14.78 2.01 11.54
CA VAL A 142 15.44 0.69 11.53
C VAL A 142 14.66 -0.32 12.39
N PRO A 143 14.76 -1.63 12.09
CA PRO A 143 14.07 -2.68 12.85
C PRO A 143 14.44 -2.63 14.34
N SER A 144 13.43 -2.76 15.21
CA SER A 144 13.64 -2.82 16.67
C SER A 144 14.22 -4.16 17.14
N SER A 145 14.25 -5.18 16.27
CA SER A 145 14.82 -6.49 16.58
C SER A 145 16.34 -6.38 16.67
N ALA A 146 16.90 -6.64 17.86
CA ALA A 146 18.28 -7.01 18.23
C ALA A 146 19.50 -6.23 17.66
N TYR A 147 19.49 -5.75 16.41
CA TYR A 147 20.65 -5.17 15.72
C TYR A 147 21.05 -3.79 16.27
N LYS A 148 20.14 -3.10 16.98
CA LYS A 148 20.35 -1.77 17.57
C LYS A 148 21.36 -1.71 18.70
N GLN A 149 21.71 -2.82 19.35
CA GLN A 149 22.56 -2.78 20.55
C GLN A 149 24.05 -2.70 20.24
N GLU A 150 24.48 -2.91 18.99
CA GLU A 150 25.90 -3.03 18.66
C GLU A 150 26.46 -1.91 17.77
N GLU A 151 25.62 -1.09 17.11
CA GLU A 151 26.09 -0.09 16.12
C GLU A 151 25.39 1.26 16.23
N GLU A 152 26.20 2.33 16.31
CA GLU A 152 25.76 3.73 16.26
C GLU A 152 25.44 4.19 14.84
N GLU A 153 25.96 3.52 13.80
CA GLU A 153 25.79 3.92 12.40
C GLU A 153 25.53 2.70 11.49
N TYR A 154 24.56 2.84 10.58
CA TYR A 154 24.22 1.83 9.57
C TYR A 154 24.58 2.33 8.18
N THR A 155 25.21 1.49 7.37
CA THR A 155 25.52 1.80 5.96
C THR A 155 24.55 1.08 5.04
N PHE A 156 23.94 1.81 4.10
CA PHE A 156 22.97 1.25 3.16
C PHE A 156 23.45 1.37 1.71
N LYS A 157 23.12 0.36 0.91
CA LYS A 157 23.21 0.40 -0.55
C LYS A 157 21.82 0.41 -1.17
N GLU A 158 21.61 1.29 -2.14
CA GLU A 158 20.37 1.36 -2.90
C GLU A 158 20.39 0.40 -4.10
N TYR A 159 19.29 -0.32 -4.29
CA TYR A 159 19.09 -1.21 -5.43
C TYR A 159 17.75 -0.91 -6.11
N ALA A 160 17.80 -0.64 -7.41
CA ALA A 160 16.61 -0.43 -8.23
C ALA A 160 15.85 -1.73 -8.56
N ASN A 161 16.51 -2.90 -8.49
CA ASN A 161 15.92 -4.22 -8.71
C ASN A 161 16.79 -5.34 -8.08
N GLU A 162 16.25 -6.56 -8.06
CA GLU A 162 16.91 -7.74 -7.51
C GLU A 162 18.13 -8.17 -8.33
N THR A 163 18.11 -8.02 -9.65
CA THR A 163 19.24 -8.41 -10.51
C THR A 163 20.49 -7.57 -10.23
N ALA A 164 20.34 -6.27 -9.99
CA ALA A 164 21.43 -5.40 -9.53
C ALA A 164 21.99 -5.87 -8.17
N ALA A 165 21.12 -6.33 -7.27
CA ALA A 165 21.54 -6.86 -5.98
C ALA A 165 22.26 -8.22 -6.08
N MET A 166 21.84 -9.07 -7.01
CA MET A 166 22.49 -10.36 -7.27
C MET A 166 23.87 -10.18 -7.92
N LYS A 167 24.05 -9.20 -8.81
CA LYS A 167 25.35 -8.86 -9.39
C LYS A 167 26.37 -8.48 -8.31
N ASP A 168 25.98 -7.65 -7.35
CA ASP A 168 26.85 -7.23 -6.23
C ASP A 168 27.26 -8.43 -5.36
N LYS A 169 26.34 -9.35 -5.07
CA LYS A 169 26.67 -10.61 -4.37
C LYS A 169 27.65 -11.47 -5.17
N CYS A 170 27.44 -11.62 -6.49
CA CYS A 170 28.27 -12.49 -7.33
C CYS A 170 29.71 -11.97 -7.51
N LEU A 171 29.90 -10.65 -7.54
CA LEU A 171 31.25 -10.04 -7.55
C LEU A 171 32.04 -10.37 -6.29
N TRP A 172 31.38 -10.49 -5.14
CA TRP A 172 32.02 -10.88 -3.88
C TRP A 172 32.40 -12.37 -3.83
N PHE A 173 31.69 -13.23 -4.58
CA PHE A 173 32.04 -14.64 -4.72
C PHE A 173 33.14 -14.90 -5.76
N GLY A 174 33.39 -13.97 -6.69
CA GLY A 174 34.45 -14.07 -7.71
C GLY A 174 35.86 -13.76 -7.20
N SER A 175 36.01 -13.23 -5.99
CA SER A 175 37.32 -12.81 -5.43
C SER A 175 37.89 -13.76 -4.37
N LYS A 176 37.37 -14.98 -4.26
CA LYS A 176 37.99 -16.08 -3.49
C LYS A 176 38.41 -17.21 -4.43
N SER A 177 39.36 -16.93 -5.33
CA SER A 177 40.15 -17.98 -5.96
C SER A 177 41.53 -18.00 -5.30
N SER A 178 41.92 -19.18 -4.85
CA SER A 178 43.02 -19.50 -3.93
C SER A 178 44.38 -18.86 -4.23
N LYS A 179 45.11 -18.63 -3.14
CA LYS A 179 46.58 -18.65 -3.09
C LYS A 179 47.14 -19.95 -3.67
#